data_AF-A0A7Y1VU49-F1
#
_entry.id   AF-A0A7Y1VU49-F1
#
_cell.length_a   1.000
_cell.length_b   1.000
_cell.length_c   1.000
_cell.angle_alpha   90.00
_cell.angle_beta   90.00
_cell.angle_gamma   90.00
#
_symmetry.space_group_name_H-M   'P 1'
#
loop_
_entity.id
_entity.type
_entity.pdbx_description
1 polymer ?
#
loop_
_entity_poly.entity_id
_entity_poly.type
_entity_poly.pdbx_seq_one_letter_code
_entity_poly.pdbx_strand_id
1 'polypeptide(L)'
;NTSLVTTSDHNYDMGSLWINAEGWTVIGPTTDGPQKHGGGGEVTQWVSKDKGKSWKKKRTITQGSLLNHNYVRRVVDGEDPFRYFWADGNPDTFSQSHLYFGDKKGTVWQLPYDMSAVWQKPVKVKHK
;
A
#
# COMPACT_ATOMS: atom_id res chain seq x y z
N ASN A 1 23.63 5.78 11.20
CA ASN A 1 22.50 6.67 11.60
C ASN A 1 21.46 6.65 10.52
N THR A 2 20.21 6.42 10.91
CA THR A 2 19.02 6.52 10.05
C THR A 2 18.17 7.71 10.49
N SER A 3 17.23 8.15 9.65
CA SER A 3 16.25 9.20 9.96
C SER A 3 14.81 8.70 9.90
N LEU A 4 13.89 9.49 10.47
CA LEU A 4 12.45 9.25 10.40
C LEU A 4 11.99 9.23 8.93
N VAL A 5 11.17 8.22 8.57
CA VAL A 5 10.60 8.12 7.21
C VAL A 5 9.45 9.12 7.04
N THR A 6 8.47 9.02 7.93
CA THR A 6 7.24 9.81 7.96
C THR A 6 6.46 9.48 9.25
N THR A 7 5.31 10.11 9.44
CA THR A 7 4.35 9.85 10.54
C THR A 7 3.01 9.49 9.91
N SER A 8 2.38 8.41 10.38
CA SER A 8 0.98 8.09 10.06
C SER A 8 0.06 8.54 11.19
N ASP A 9 -1.24 8.55 10.96
CA ASP A 9 -2.24 9.06 11.90
C ASP A 9 -2.82 7.99 12.84
N HIS A 10 -2.45 6.71 12.67
CA HIS A 10 -2.91 5.61 13.51
C HIS A 10 -1.81 4.57 13.85
N ASN A 11 -1.88 4.01 15.06
CA ASN A 11 -0.84 3.10 15.61
C ASN A 11 -0.86 1.68 15.04
N TYR A 12 -1.94 1.29 14.35
CA TYR A 12 -2.04 0.00 13.64
C TYR A 12 -1.84 0.13 12.12
N ASP A 13 -1.28 1.26 11.67
CA ASP A 13 -0.90 1.42 10.28
C ASP A 13 0.33 0.58 9.99
N MET A 14 0.19 -0.33 9.02
CA MET A 14 1.22 -1.29 8.73
C MET A 14 1.65 -1.23 7.27
N GLY A 15 2.96 -1.02 7.09
CA GLY A 15 3.66 -1.07 5.82
C GLY A 15 4.89 -1.97 5.88
N SER A 16 5.48 -2.22 4.72
CA SER A 16 6.63 -3.12 4.57
C SER A 16 7.88 -2.38 4.09
N LEU A 17 9.06 -2.93 4.43
CA LEU A 17 10.37 -2.46 4.00
C LEU A 17 11.02 -3.45 3.03
N TRP A 18 11.52 -2.94 1.91
CA TRP A 18 12.37 -3.65 0.96
C TRP A 18 13.77 -3.03 0.98
N ILE A 19 14.79 -3.89 0.98
CA ILE A 19 16.20 -3.51 0.88
C ILE A 19 16.81 -4.30 -0.27
N ASN A 20 17.39 -3.61 -1.24
CA ASN A 20 18.09 -4.24 -2.36
C ASN A 20 19.24 -3.35 -2.88
N ALA A 21 19.88 -3.76 -3.96
CA ALA A 21 21.00 -3.03 -4.57
C ALA A 21 20.60 -1.62 -5.06
N GLU A 22 19.34 -1.40 -5.46
CA GLU A 22 18.87 -0.08 -5.84
C GLU A 22 18.60 0.84 -4.64
N GLY A 23 18.47 0.31 -3.42
CA GLY A 23 18.26 1.09 -2.22
C GLY A 23 17.16 0.52 -1.33
N TRP A 24 16.63 1.36 -0.45
CA TRP A 24 15.57 0.98 0.49
C TRP A 24 14.24 1.58 0.06
N THR A 25 13.16 0.82 0.20
CA THR A 25 11.80 1.25 -0.14
C THR A 25 10.86 0.89 0.99
N VAL A 26 10.05 1.84 1.47
CA VAL A 26 8.92 1.58 2.36
C VAL A 26 7.64 1.80 1.57
N ILE A 27 6.68 0.88 1.70
CA ILE A 27 5.33 1.05 1.16
C ILE A 27 4.35 0.77 2.29
N GLY A 28 3.47 1.74 2.56
CA GLY A 28 2.48 1.63 3.63
C GLY A 28 1.47 2.77 3.60
N PRO A 29 0.40 2.68 4.41
CA PRO A 29 -0.64 3.68 4.49
C PRO A 29 -0.21 4.85 5.38
N THR A 30 0.61 5.74 4.82
CA THR A 30 1.23 6.85 5.57
C THR A 30 0.74 8.22 5.08
N THR A 31 -0.45 8.27 4.51
CA THR A 31 -1.11 9.50 4.10
C THR A 31 -2.56 9.32 4.49
N ASP A 32 -3.16 10.33 5.11
CA ASP A 32 -4.56 10.27 5.56
C ASP A 32 -5.48 9.76 4.45
N GLY A 33 -6.29 8.77 4.81
CA GLY A 33 -7.40 8.31 3.99
C GLY A 33 -8.70 9.06 4.31
N PRO A 34 -9.83 8.58 3.76
CA PRO A 34 -11.16 9.13 4.05
C PRO A 34 -11.59 8.95 5.51
N GLN A 35 -11.14 7.91 6.22
CA GLN A 35 -11.46 7.67 7.64
C GLN A 35 -10.27 8.04 8.53
N LYS A 36 -10.09 9.33 8.78
CA LYS A 36 -8.98 9.87 9.58
C LYS A 36 -8.95 9.29 10.98
N HIS A 37 -7.74 9.00 11.48
CA HIS A 37 -7.49 8.40 12.79
C HIS A 37 -8.06 6.99 12.96
N GLY A 38 -8.72 6.43 11.95
CA GLY A 38 -9.01 5.01 11.87
C GLY A 38 -7.84 4.28 11.20
N GLY A 39 -7.69 2.98 11.44
CA GLY A 39 -6.58 2.23 10.87
C GLY A 39 -6.51 2.31 9.34
N GLY A 40 -5.32 2.57 8.83
CA GLY A 40 -5.01 2.69 7.42
C GLY A 40 -5.14 4.11 6.88
N GLY A 41 -5.08 4.21 5.56
CA GLY A 41 -5.13 5.47 4.83
C GLY A 41 -4.82 5.25 3.36
N GLU A 42 -4.24 6.25 2.71
CA GLU A 42 -3.72 6.10 1.36
C GLU A 42 -2.31 5.49 1.36
N VAL A 43 -2.09 4.51 0.49
CA VAL A 43 -0.80 3.85 0.33
C VAL A 43 0.19 4.79 -0.32
N THR A 44 1.37 4.95 0.28
CA THR A 44 2.45 5.80 -0.21
C THR A 44 3.76 5.02 -0.27
N GLN A 45 4.57 5.29 -1.30
CA GLN A 45 5.91 4.75 -1.46
C GLN A 45 6.96 5.79 -1.06
N TRP A 46 7.83 5.41 -0.13
CA TRP A 46 9.01 6.15 0.29
C TRP A 46 10.28 5.42 -0.14
N VAL A 47 11.31 6.16 -0.51
CA VAL A 47 12.60 5.57 -0.90
C VAL A 47 13.77 6.26 -0.22
N SER A 48 14.81 5.48 0.04
CA SER A 48 16.11 5.96 0.47
C SER A 48 17.20 5.36 -0.42
N LYS A 49 18.15 6.21 -0.84
CA LYS A 49 19.32 5.83 -1.65
C LYS A 49 20.62 5.83 -0.84
N ASP A 50 20.55 6.20 0.43
CA ASP A 50 21.69 6.44 1.32
C ASP A 50 21.58 5.61 2.60
N LYS A 51 20.98 4.41 2.50
CA LYS A 51 20.82 3.43 3.59
C LYS A 51 20.06 4.00 4.79
N GLY A 52 18.97 4.72 4.51
CA GLY A 52 18.04 5.26 5.49
C GLY A 52 18.48 6.57 6.14
N LYS A 53 19.53 7.24 5.65
CA LYS A 53 19.95 8.55 6.17
C LYS A 53 18.97 9.66 5.76
N SER A 54 18.42 9.57 4.55
CA SER A 54 17.34 10.43 4.07
C SER A 54 16.26 9.61 3.34
N TRP A 55 15.03 10.10 3.41
CA TRP A 55 13.87 9.50 2.75
C TRP A 55 13.14 10.52 1.90
N LYS A 56 12.62 10.07 0.76
CA LYS A 56 11.80 10.89 -0.13
C LYS A 56 10.49 10.17 -0.45
N LYS A 57 9.37 10.89 -0.41
CA LYS A 57 8.11 10.41 -0.98
C LYS A 57 8.31 10.28 -2.49
N LYS A 58 8.30 9.04 -2.98
CA LYS A 58 8.51 8.75 -4.41
C LYS A 58 7.21 8.86 -5.19
N ARG A 59 6.11 8.35 -4.62
CA ARG A 59 4.77 8.40 -5.22
C ARG A 59 3.69 8.07 -4.21
N THR A 60 2.51 8.57 -4.49
CA THR A 60 1.25 8.11 -3.91
C THR A 60 0.76 6.92 -4.74
N ILE A 61 0.45 5.79 -4.08
CA ILE A 61 0.01 4.53 -4.72
C ILE A 61 -1.51 4.46 -4.82
N THR A 62 -2.24 5.00 -3.83
CA THR A 62 -3.70 5.13 -3.86
C THR A 62 -4.06 6.57 -3.49
N GLN A 63 -5.15 7.12 -4.06
CA GLN A 63 -5.58 8.48 -3.78
C GLN A 63 -7.08 8.62 -4.05
N GLY A 64 -7.77 9.37 -3.19
CA GLY A 64 -9.20 9.63 -3.34
C GLY A 64 -10.04 8.37 -3.13
N SER A 65 -9.50 7.44 -2.33
CA SER A 65 -10.14 6.18 -1.99
C SER A 65 -11.37 6.44 -1.12
N LEU A 66 -12.36 5.56 -1.20
CA LEU A 66 -13.56 5.62 -0.35
C LEU A 66 -13.35 4.92 1.00
N LEU A 67 -12.38 4.02 1.06
CA LEU A 67 -12.02 3.19 2.21
C LEU A 67 -10.53 3.36 2.51
N ASN A 68 -10.15 3.26 3.78
CA ASN A 68 -8.75 3.21 4.17
C ASN A 68 -8.11 1.90 3.69
N HIS A 69 -6.91 2.00 3.12
CA HIS A 69 -6.07 0.84 2.85
C HIS A 69 -5.17 0.56 4.04
N ASN A 70 -5.03 -0.70 4.45
CA ASN A 70 -4.12 -1.04 5.56
C ASN A 70 -3.43 -2.40 5.36
N TYR A 71 -2.45 -2.68 6.23
CA TYR A 71 -1.71 -3.94 6.28
C TYR A 71 -1.02 -4.28 4.95
N VAL A 72 -0.23 -3.34 4.43
CA VAL A 72 0.54 -3.55 3.20
C VAL A 72 1.70 -4.51 3.46
N ARG A 73 1.53 -5.76 3.01
CA ARG A 73 2.51 -6.84 3.18
C ARG A 73 3.37 -6.99 1.94
N ARG A 74 4.68 -7.15 2.16
CA ARG A 74 5.59 -7.68 1.15
C ARG A 74 5.24 -9.14 0.86
N VAL A 75 5.08 -9.46 -0.42
CA VAL A 75 4.96 -10.85 -0.87
C VAL A 75 6.35 -11.51 -0.82
N VAL A 76 6.43 -12.70 -0.23
CA VAL A 76 7.66 -13.51 -0.23
C VAL A 76 7.97 -13.91 -1.66
N ASP A 77 9.20 -13.64 -2.10
CA ASP A 77 9.63 -13.84 -3.50
C ASP A 77 8.72 -13.17 -4.54
N GLY A 78 8.10 -12.04 -4.15
CA GLY A 78 7.17 -11.31 -4.99
C GLY A 78 7.83 -10.63 -6.20
N GLU A 79 7.37 -10.98 -7.39
CA GLU A 79 7.78 -10.38 -8.66
C GLU A 79 6.70 -9.45 -9.22
N ASP A 80 7.04 -8.62 -10.21
CA ASP A 80 6.02 -7.81 -10.87
C ASP A 80 5.09 -8.73 -11.69
N PRO A 81 3.74 -8.57 -11.62
CA PRO A 81 3.04 -7.46 -10.99
C PRO A 81 2.64 -7.67 -9.52
N PHE A 82 2.89 -8.84 -8.91
CA PHE A 82 2.46 -9.24 -7.58
C PHE A 82 3.57 -9.10 -6.50
N ARG A 83 3.92 -7.87 -6.13
CA ARG A 83 5.05 -7.60 -5.21
C ARG A 83 4.65 -7.25 -3.78
N TYR A 84 3.51 -6.61 -3.60
CA TYR A 84 2.91 -6.32 -2.30
C TYR A 84 1.40 -6.50 -2.40
N PHE A 85 0.80 -6.88 -1.28
CA PHE A 85 -0.61 -7.24 -1.17
C PHE A 85 -1.22 -6.61 0.08
N TRP A 86 -2.47 -6.15 -0.03
CA TRP A 86 -3.18 -5.50 1.07
C TRP A 86 -4.69 -5.56 0.89
N ALA A 87 -5.42 -5.07 1.89
CA ALA A 87 -6.86 -4.92 1.83
C ALA A 87 -7.29 -3.50 2.22
N ASP A 88 -8.51 -3.13 1.87
CA ASP A 88 -9.17 -1.91 2.37
C ASP A 88 -10.32 -2.21 3.33
N GLY A 89 -10.84 -1.17 3.96
CA GLY A 89 -12.03 -1.23 4.78
C GLY A 89 -12.36 0.11 5.42
N ASN A 90 -13.59 0.24 5.92
CA ASN A 90 -13.99 1.36 6.75
C ASN A 90 -13.78 0.98 8.23
N PRO A 91 -12.90 1.65 8.98
CA PRO A 91 -12.71 1.38 10.41
C PRO A 91 -13.89 1.82 11.29
N ASP A 92 -14.75 2.72 10.84
CA ASP A 92 -15.87 3.26 11.60
C ASP A 92 -17.16 2.43 11.46
N THR A 93 -17.31 1.71 10.35
CA THR A 93 -18.53 0.97 10.00
C THR A 93 -18.22 -0.30 9.21
N PHE A 94 -19.12 -1.29 9.23
CA PHE A 94 -18.95 -2.48 8.41
C PHE A 94 -18.98 -2.12 6.91
N SER A 95 -17.95 -2.50 6.17
CA SER A 95 -17.84 -2.31 4.73
C SER A 95 -17.40 -3.58 4.03
N GLN A 96 -17.60 -3.61 2.71
CA GLN A 96 -16.86 -4.54 1.87
C GLN A 96 -15.35 -4.27 2.04
N SER A 97 -14.56 -5.35 2.02
CA SER A 97 -13.11 -5.30 2.01
C SER A 97 -12.62 -5.90 0.70
N HIS A 98 -11.89 -5.11 -0.07
CA HIS A 98 -11.32 -5.51 -1.35
C HIS A 98 -9.86 -5.86 -1.16
N LEU A 99 -9.39 -6.81 -1.98
CA LEU A 99 -8.02 -7.26 -1.98
C LEU A 99 -7.26 -6.64 -3.15
N TYR A 100 -6.07 -6.14 -2.89
CA TYR A 100 -5.24 -5.43 -3.85
C TYR A 100 -3.82 -5.96 -3.88
N PHE A 101 -3.17 -5.81 -5.03
CA PHE A 101 -1.74 -5.97 -5.13
C PHE A 101 -1.13 -4.93 -6.06
N GLY A 102 0.19 -4.75 -5.98
CA GLY A 102 0.89 -3.81 -6.84
C GLY A 102 2.31 -4.20 -7.20
N ASP A 103 2.82 -3.50 -8.21
CA ASP A 103 4.15 -3.71 -8.79
C ASP A 103 5.16 -2.63 -8.33
N LYS A 104 6.42 -2.78 -8.72
CA LYS A 104 7.49 -1.80 -8.41
C LYS A 104 7.28 -0.41 -9.01
N LYS A 105 6.45 -0.30 -10.05
CA LYS A 105 6.11 0.96 -10.73
C LYS A 105 4.96 1.68 -10.01
N GLY A 106 4.32 1.04 -9.04
CA GLY A 106 3.16 1.56 -8.33
C GLY A 106 1.85 1.33 -9.07
N THR A 107 1.85 0.45 -10.08
CA THR A 107 0.60 0.00 -10.69
C THR A 107 -0.15 -0.86 -9.69
N VAL A 108 -1.46 -0.65 -9.58
CA VAL A 108 -2.33 -1.37 -8.67
C VAL A 108 -3.35 -2.22 -9.43
N TRP A 109 -3.61 -3.40 -8.91
CA TRP A 109 -4.68 -4.29 -9.34
C TRP A 109 -5.55 -4.66 -8.14
N GLN A 110 -6.84 -4.77 -8.38
CA GLN A 110 -7.84 -5.23 -7.43
C GLN A 110 -8.34 -6.62 -7.84
N LEU A 111 -8.45 -7.53 -6.89
CA LEU A 111 -9.12 -8.81 -7.10
C LEU A 111 -10.64 -8.56 -7.20
N PRO A 112 -11.37 -9.34 -8.03
CA PRO A 112 -12.83 -9.31 -8.02
C PRO A 112 -13.36 -9.60 -6.61
N TYR A 113 -14.32 -8.79 -6.15
CA TYR A 113 -14.99 -9.06 -4.87
C TYR A 113 -15.85 -10.32 -4.98
N ASP A 114 -16.70 -10.38 -6.01
CA ASP A 114 -17.44 -11.57 -6.38
C ASP A 114 -16.71 -12.32 -7.51
N MET A 115 -16.45 -13.60 -7.28
CA MET A 115 -15.85 -14.50 -8.25
C MET A 115 -16.96 -15.26 -9.01
N SER A 116 -16.97 -15.18 -10.34
CA SER A 116 -17.91 -15.94 -11.19
C SER A 116 -17.33 -17.24 -11.74
N ALA A 117 -16.04 -17.48 -11.51
CA ALA A 117 -15.32 -18.68 -11.91
C ALA A 117 -14.20 -18.99 -10.91
N VAL A 118 -13.66 -20.21 -10.96
CA VAL A 118 -12.51 -20.62 -10.13
C VAL A 118 -11.28 -19.74 -10.38
N TRP A 119 -11.14 -19.22 -11.59
CA TRP A 119 -10.09 -18.28 -11.98
C TRP A 119 -10.70 -17.04 -12.61
N GLN A 120 -10.33 -15.87 -12.11
CA GLN A 120 -10.77 -14.59 -12.67
C GLN A 120 -9.62 -13.60 -12.66
N LYS A 121 -9.51 -12.82 -13.74
CA LYS A 121 -8.44 -11.84 -13.86
C LYS A 121 -8.68 -10.67 -12.90
N PRO A 122 -7.63 -10.17 -12.24
CA PRO A 122 -7.73 -8.95 -11.45
C PRO A 122 -7.89 -7.73 -12.36
N VAL A 123 -8.52 -6.69 -11.83
CA VAL A 123 -8.82 -5.45 -12.55
C VAL A 123 -7.73 -4.43 -12.23
N LYS A 124 -7.10 -3.87 -13.28
CA LYS A 124 -6.16 -2.77 -13.10
C LYS A 124 -6.90 -1.52 -12.62
N VAL A 125 -6.47 -0.98 -11.47
CA VAL A 125 -7.05 0.25 -10.90
C VAL A 125 -6.58 1.45 -11.71
N LYS A 126 -7.52 2.34 -12.05
CA LYS A 126 -7.22 3.63 -12.68
C LYS A 126 -7.34 4.70 -11.62
N HIS A 127 -6.24 5.37 -11.31
CA HIS A 127 -6.27 6.56 -10.44
C HIS A 127 -6.99 7.69 -11.18
N LYS A 128 -7.82 8.44 -10.45
CA LYS A 128 -8.42 9.69 -10.92
C LYS A 128 -7.48 10.85 -10.63
#